data_AF-A0A6N3GFM2-F1
#
_entry.id   AF-A0A6N3GFM2-F1
#
_cell.length_a   1.000
_cell.length_b   1.000
_cell.length_c   1.000
_cell.angle_alpha   90.00
_cell.angle_beta   90.00
_cell.angle_gamma   90.00
#
_symmetry.space_group_name_H-M   'P 1'
#
loop_
_entity.id
_entity.type
_entity.pdbx_description
1 polymer ?
#
loop_
_entity_poly.entity_id
_entity_poly.type
_entity_poly.pdbx_seq_one_letter_code
_entity_poly.pdbx_strand_id
1 'polypeptide(L)'
;MKQLTACCGLDCESCDARIATVKNDDVLREKTAQKWSAMNNAPEITAATINCMGCRADGVKFAYCSDYCEIRKCVSGKGFNTCGDCDELDSCQIVGAVLQHAPGARENLV
;
A
#
# COMPACT_ATOMS: atom_id res chain seq x y z
N MET A 1 -2.26 -15.96 -3.59
CA MET A 1 -2.00 -14.51 -3.78
C MET A 1 -2.61 -13.93 -5.06
N LYS A 2 -3.39 -12.84 -4.97
CA LYS A 2 -3.93 -12.12 -6.15
C LYS A 2 -2.82 -11.39 -6.92
N GLN A 3 -3.06 -11.09 -8.20
CA GLN A 3 -2.08 -10.31 -9.00
C GLN A 3 -1.85 -8.90 -8.44
N LEU A 4 -2.90 -8.26 -7.91
CA LEU A 4 -2.86 -6.89 -7.37
C LEU A 4 -2.82 -6.85 -5.85
N THR A 5 -2.08 -7.75 -5.23
CA THR A 5 -1.80 -7.71 -3.79
C THR A 5 -0.55 -6.87 -3.52
N ALA A 6 -0.57 -6.01 -2.51
CA ALA A 6 0.59 -5.24 -2.08
C ALA A 6 1.67 -6.11 -1.40
N CYS A 7 2.88 -5.59 -1.22
CA CYS A 7 3.96 -6.24 -0.48
C CYS A 7 3.53 -6.64 0.93
N CYS A 8 2.68 -5.83 1.56
CA CYS A 8 2.13 -6.05 2.90
C CYS A 8 0.82 -6.87 2.92
N GLY A 9 0.32 -7.32 1.77
CA GLY A 9 -0.94 -8.06 1.68
C GLY A 9 -2.19 -7.20 1.44
N LEU A 10 -2.10 -5.86 1.53
CA LEU A 10 -3.24 -4.99 1.21
C LEU A 10 -3.73 -5.20 -0.22
N ASP A 11 -5.06 -5.18 -0.39
CA ASP A 11 -5.69 -5.37 -1.69
C ASP A 11 -5.61 -4.06 -2.52
N CYS A 12 -4.74 -4.04 -3.54
CA CYS A 12 -4.66 -2.89 -4.44
C CYS A 12 -5.81 -2.84 -5.44
N GLU A 13 -6.53 -3.94 -5.64
CA GLU A 13 -7.67 -4.03 -6.56
C GLU A 13 -8.84 -3.16 -6.08
N SER A 14 -9.04 -3.10 -4.76
CA SER A 14 -10.05 -2.27 -4.08
C SER A 14 -9.51 -0.95 -3.51
N CYS A 15 -8.23 -0.62 -3.75
CA CYS A 15 -7.61 0.59 -3.20
C CYS A 15 -8.05 1.85 -3.98
N ASP A 16 -8.69 2.79 -3.28
CA ASP A 16 -9.17 4.05 -3.87
C ASP A 16 -8.08 4.84 -4.60
N ALA A 17 -6.86 4.91 -4.04
CA ALA A 17 -5.76 5.62 -4.69
C ALA A 17 -5.42 5.02 -6.07
N ARG A 18 -5.46 3.69 -6.19
CA ARG A 18 -5.20 3.02 -7.46
C ARG A 18 -6.38 3.15 -8.41
N ILE A 19 -7.61 2.98 -7.91
CA ILE A 19 -8.83 3.16 -8.70
C ILE A 19 -8.86 4.58 -9.28
N ALA A 20 -8.57 5.59 -8.47
CA ALA A 20 -8.52 6.99 -8.88
C ALA A 20 -7.45 7.24 -9.93
N THR A 21 -6.27 6.62 -9.78
CA THR A 21 -5.18 6.74 -10.76
C THR A 21 -5.55 6.13 -12.11
N VAL A 22 -6.07 4.90 -12.11
CA VAL A 22 -6.41 4.16 -13.34
C VAL A 22 -7.59 4.81 -14.08
N LYS A 23 -8.59 5.30 -13.34
CA LYS A 23 -9.77 5.96 -13.92
C LYS A 23 -9.57 7.45 -14.19
N ASN A 24 -8.43 8.00 -13.78
CA ASN A 24 -8.18 9.43 -13.74
C ASN A 24 -9.31 10.22 -13.05
N ASP A 25 -9.72 9.77 -11.87
CA ASP A 25 -10.87 10.29 -11.12
C ASP A 25 -10.41 11.26 -10.01
N ASP A 26 -10.49 12.56 -10.28
CA ASP A 26 -10.07 13.61 -9.36
C ASP A 26 -10.97 13.73 -8.12
N VAL A 27 -12.26 13.42 -8.25
CA VAL A 27 -13.20 13.44 -7.11
C VAL A 27 -12.83 12.35 -6.11
N LEU A 28 -12.44 11.17 -6.59
CA LEU A 28 -11.95 10.10 -5.73
C LEU A 28 -10.61 10.48 -5.10
N ARG A 29 -9.69 11.11 -5.84
CA ARG A 29 -8.41 11.61 -5.28
C ARG A 29 -8.62 12.56 -4.11
N GLU A 30 -9.54 13.51 -4.24
CA GLU A 30 -9.85 14.47 -3.16
C GLU A 30 -10.40 13.77 -1.91
N LYS A 31 -11.38 12.87 -2.08
CA LYS A 31 -11.97 12.11 -0.97
C LYS A 31 -10.93 11.23 -0.26
N THR A 32 -10.11 10.52 -1.04
CA THR A 32 -9.04 9.69 -0.50
C THR A 32 -8.02 10.53 0.26
N ALA A 33 -7.59 11.67 -0.30
CA ALA A 33 -6.64 12.56 0.34
C ALA A 33 -7.15 13.09 1.68
N GLN A 34 -8.39 13.61 1.72
CA GLN A 34 -9.00 14.11 2.96
C GLN A 34 -9.05 13.02 4.04
N LYS A 35 -9.51 11.81 3.68
CA LYS A 35 -9.58 10.68 4.61
C LYS A 35 -8.20 10.30 5.13
N TRP A 36 -7.22 10.15 4.24
CA TRP A 36 -5.88 9.67 4.60
C TRP A 36 -5.08 10.72 5.36
N SER A 37 -5.23 12.00 5.01
CA SER A 37 -4.66 13.12 5.75
C SER A 37 -5.15 13.12 7.19
N ALA A 38 -6.47 12.99 7.40
CA ALA A 38 -7.05 12.95 8.74
C ALA A 38 -6.63 11.72 9.55
N MET A 39 -6.64 10.53 8.95
CA MET A 39 -6.26 9.28 9.63
C MET A 39 -4.79 9.27 10.07
N ASN A 40 -3.90 9.92 9.32
CA ASN A 40 -2.46 9.91 9.59
C ASN A 40 -1.94 11.22 10.20
N ASN A 41 -2.83 12.20 10.46
CA ASN A 41 -2.45 13.55 10.87
C ASN A 41 -1.37 14.17 9.95
N ALA A 42 -1.55 14.00 8.63
CA ALA A 42 -0.58 14.30 7.59
C ALA A 42 -1.18 15.29 6.56
N PRO A 43 -1.15 16.61 6.80
CA PRO A 43 -1.75 17.61 5.92
C PRO A 43 -1.14 17.67 4.51
N GLU A 44 0.05 17.13 4.33
CA GLU A 44 0.74 17.01 3.05
C GLU A 44 0.10 15.99 2.09
N ILE A 45 -0.77 15.11 2.59
CA ILE A 45 -1.55 14.19 1.76
C ILE A 45 -2.67 14.98 1.07
N THR A 46 -2.38 15.44 -0.14
CA THR A 46 -3.32 16.17 -1.01
C THR A 46 -3.77 15.33 -2.19
N ALA A 47 -4.82 15.75 -2.92
CA ALA A 47 -5.29 15.06 -4.12
C ALA A 47 -4.16 14.83 -5.15
N ALA A 48 -3.24 15.79 -5.30
CA ALA A 48 -2.08 15.69 -6.18
C ALA A 48 -1.09 14.58 -5.77
N THR A 49 -1.07 14.19 -4.49
CA THR A 49 -0.25 13.09 -4.00
C THR A 49 -0.92 11.72 -4.17
N ILE A 50 -2.23 11.66 -4.43
CA ILE A 50 -2.98 10.42 -4.64
C ILE A 50 -2.78 9.92 -6.08
N ASN A 51 -1.59 9.38 -6.32
CA ASN A 51 -1.23 8.73 -7.57
C ASN A 51 -0.50 7.42 -7.28
N CYS A 52 -1.09 6.27 -7.63
CA CYS A 52 -0.54 4.96 -7.29
C CYS A 52 -1.01 3.87 -8.26
N MET A 53 -0.09 3.08 -8.81
CA MET A 53 -0.42 1.91 -9.64
C MET A 53 -0.48 0.58 -8.87
N GLY A 54 -0.18 0.62 -7.58
CA GLY A 54 0.03 -0.56 -6.72
C GLY A 54 1.52 -0.81 -6.49
N CYS A 55 1.89 -1.27 -5.29
CA CYS A 55 3.29 -1.24 -4.86
C CYS A 55 4.24 -2.19 -5.60
N ARG A 56 3.70 -3.27 -6.17
CA ARG A 56 4.40 -4.29 -6.97
C ARG A 56 4.25 -4.10 -8.48
N ALA A 57 3.34 -3.22 -8.90
CA ALA A 57 3.18 -2.86 -10.31
C ALA A 57 4.23 -1.82 -10.69
N ASP A 58 4.52 -1.68 -11.99
CA ASP A 58 5.30 -0.55 -12.50
C ASP A 58 4.55 0.78 -12.36
N GLY A 59 5.26 1.89 -12.60
CA GLY A 59 4.70 3.24 -12.59
C GLY A 59 4.61 3.89 -11.21
N VAL A 60 3.83 4.97 -11.12
CA VAL A 60 3.78 5.86 -9.94
C VAL A 60 3.32 5.14 -8.68
N LYS A 61 3.79 5.63 -7.54
CA LYS A 61 3.44 5.16 -6.21
C LYS A 61 2.96 6.35 -5.40
N PHE A 62 1.99 6.08 -4.51
CA PHE A 62 1.60 7.08 -3.52
C PHE A 62 2.87 7.54 -2.77
N ALA A 63 3.01 8.84 -2.53
CA ALA A 63 4.26 9.44 -2.06
C ALA A 63 4.88 8.70 -0.86
N TYR A 64 4.05 8.33 0.12
CA TYR A 64 4.51 7.51 1.25
C TYR A 64 5.08 6.15 0.83
N CYS A 65 4.39 5.45 -0.06
CA CYS A 65 4.82 4.15 -0.57
C CYS A 65 6.07 4.23 -1.46
N SER A 66 6.32 5.38 -2.09
CA SER A 66 7.53 5.64 -2.85
C SER A 66 8.75 5.71 -1.92
N ASP A 67 8.66 6.57 -0.90
CA ASP A 67 9.88 7.07 -0.24
C ASP A 67 10.04 6.60 1.22
N TYR A 68 8.93 6.29 1.91
CA TYR A 68 8.92 6.09 3.36
C TYR A 68 8.46 4.69 3.79
N CYS A 69 7.83 3.91 2.91
CA CYS A 69 7.30 2.60 3.27
C CYS A 69 8.42 1.56 3.48
N GLU A 70 8.76 1.32 4.76
CA GLU A 70 9.77 0.34 5.17
C GLU A 70 9.42 -1.09 4.75
N ILE A 71 8.13 -1.44 4.67
CA ILE A 71 7.71 -2.76 4.18
C ILE A 71 8.15 -2.97 2.73
N ARG A 72 7.93 -1.98 1.86
CA ARG A 72 8.31 -2.06 0.45
C ARG A 72 9.83 -2.09 0.29
N LYS A 73 10.56 -1.26 1.04
CA LYS A 73 12.03 -1.26 1.04
C LYS A 73 12.59 -2.61 1.48
N CYS A 74 12.05 -3.18 2.55
CA CYS A 74 12.46 -4.50 3.07
C CYS A 74 12.21 -5.61 2.04
N VAL A 75 10.98 -5.71 1.49
CA VAL A 75 10.64 -6.70 0.47
C VAL A 75 11.53 -6.58 -0.76
N SER A 76 11.73 -5.35 -1.26
CA SER A 76 12.64 -5.10 -2.39
C SER A 76 14.09 -5.44 -2.07
N GLY A 77 14.59 -5.10 -0.88
CA GLY A 77 15.97 -5.36 -0.46
C GLY A 77 16.27 -6.85 -0.25
N LYS A 78 15.26 -7.63 0.15
CA LYS A 78 15.36 -9.09 0.28
C LYS A 78 15.12 -9.83 -1.05
N GLY A 79 14.73 -9.14 -2.12
CA GLY A 79 14.37 -9.78 -3.40
C GLY A 79 13.06 -10.58 -3.33
N PHE A 80 12.19 -10.25 -2.39
CA PHE A 80 10.89 -10.90 -2.22
C PHE A 80 9.82 -10.25 -3.10
N ASN A 81 8.77 -11.00 -3.40
CA ASN A 81 7.55 -10.48 -4.01
C ASN A 81 6.66 -9.82 -2.96
N THR A 82 6.51 -10.46 -1.79
CA THR A 82 5.72 -9.95 -0.66
C THR A 82 6.33 -10.34 0.68
N CYS A 83 5.76 -9.83 1.77
CA CYS A 83 6.09 -10.30 3.12
C CYS A 83 5.75 -11.80 3.33
N GLY A 84 4.90 -12.39 2.48
CA GLY A 84 4.57 -13.82 2.50
C GLY A 84 5.76 -14.73 2.17
N ASP A 85 6.77 -14.21 1.47
CA ASP A 85 7.99 -14.96 1.14
C ASP A 85 9.00 -15.01 2.31
N CYS A 86 8.69 -14.36 3.44
CA CYS A 86 9.59 -14.23 4.59
C CYS A 86 9.21 -15.22 5.69
N ASP A 87 10.12 -16.13 6.05
CA ASP A 87 9.91 -17.11 7.14
C ASP A 87 9.64 -16.47 8.51
N GLU A 88 10.08 -15.22 8.70
CA GLU A 88 9.87 -14.42 9.93
C GLU A 88 8.54 -13.65 9.93
N LEU A 89 7.60 -13.89 8.99
CA LEU A 89 6.36 -13.12 8.84
C LEU A 89 5.58 -13.00 10.16
N ASP A 90 5.47 -14.09 10.93
CA ASP A 90 4.66 -14.15 12.15
C ASP A 90 5.20 -13.29 13.30
N SER A 91 6.49 -12.98 13.31
CA SER A 91 7.15 -12.15 14.33
C SER A 91 7.61 -10.77 13.80
N CYS A 92 7.41 -10.51 12.50
CA CYS A 92 7.93 -9.33 11.83
C CYS A 92 7.27 -8.02 12.29
N GLN A 93 8.05 -7.17 12.95
CA GLN A 93 7.58 -5.87 13.44
C GLN A 93 7.30 -4.86 12.31
N ILE A 94 7.95 -5.01 11.16
CA ILE A 94 7.82 -4.07 10.03
C ILE A 94 6.42 -4.13 9.41
N VAL A 95 5.87 -5.33 9.20
CA VAL A 95 4.53 -5.53 8.62
C VAL A 95 3.45 -5.78 9.69
N GLY A 96 3.84 -6.08 10.94
CA GLY A 96 2.95 -6.48 12.01
C GLY A 96 1.76 -5.53 12.23
N ALA A 97 2.01 -4.21 12.21
CA ALA A 97 0.94 -3.22 12.35
C ALA A 97 -0.12 -3.32 11.23
N VAL A 98 0.29 -3.58 9.98
CA VAL A 98 -0.65 -3.77 8.86
C VAL A 98 -1.47 -5.03 9.08
N LEU A 99 -0.85 -6.14 9.47
CA LEU A 99 -1.55 -7.41 9.69
C LEU A 99 -2.53 -7.34 10.88
N GLN A 100 -2.23 -6.52 11.89
CA GLN A 100 -3.11 -6.31 13.03
C GLN A 100 -4.36 -5.48 12.66
N HIS A 101 -4.20 -4.45 11.84
CA HIS A 101 -5.28 -3.51 11.53
C HIS A 101 -6.04 -3.83 10.23
N ALA A 102 -5.48 -4.68 9.37
CA ALA A 102 -6.09 -5.14 8.13
C ALA A 102 -6.02 -6.68 8.04
N PRO A 103 -6.92 -7.42 8.72
CA PRO A 103 -6.84 -8.87 8.82
C PRO A 103 -6.86 -9.59 7.46
N GLY A 104 -7.59 -9.07 6.47
CA GLY A 104 -7.58 -9.60 5.10
C GLY A 104 -6.22 -9.48 4.40
N ALA A 105 -5.29 -8.67 4.91
CA ALA A 105 -3.94 -8.58 4.37
C ALA A 105 -3.16 -9.89 4.54
N ARG A 106 -3.30 -10.58 5.68
CA ARG A 106 -2.62 -11.85 5.93
C ARG A 106 -3.07 -12.93 4.94
N GLU A 107 -4.38 -13.02 4.69
CA GLU A 107 -4.96 -13.98 3.75
C GLU A 107 -4.47 -13.77 2.31
N ASN A 108 -4.12 -12.54 1.95
CA ASN A 108 -3.61 -12.24 0.61
C ASN A 108 -2.11 -12.55 0.42
N LEU A 109 -1.37 -12.76 1.51
CA LEU A 109 0.06 -13.10 1.48
C LEU A 109 0.33 -14.60 1.23
N VAL A 110 -0.70 -15.44 1.36
CA VAL A 110 -0.66 -16.89 1.08
C VAL A 110 -1.21 -17.25 -0.30
#